data_AF-A0A2A4T2Z9-F1
#
_entry.id   AF-A0A2A4T2Z9-F1
#
_cell.length_a   1.000
_cell.length_b   1.000
_cell.length_c   1.000
_cell.angle_alpha   90.00
_cell.angle_beta   90.00
_cell.angle_gamma   90.00
#
_symmetry.space_group_name_H-M   'P 1'
#
loop_
_entity.id
_entity.type
_entity.pdbx_description
1 polymer ?
#
loop_
_entity_poly.entity_id
_entity_poly.type
_entity_poly.pdbx_seq_one_letter_code
_entity_poly.pdbx_strand_id
1 'polypeptide(L)'
;MRPEEEDKILRQVRRMKGPIPDKIANKPHLGIGLYFYYDSFFELGTDRTVNNSIGQIPYSSILMYCKYYKFDYEETSDFLYLIRKIDSAYIEYMSKKNELSRASKKTTKKS
;
A
#
# COMPACT_ATOMS: atom_id res chain seq x y z
N MET A 1 -5.12 5.72 3.80
CA MET A 1 -5.82 6.92 4.28
C MET A 1 -5.00 7.42 5.45
N ARG A 2 -4.69 8.72 5.51
CA ARG A 2 -3.88 9.22 6.63
C ARG A 2 -4.74 9.36 7.88
N PRO A 3 -4.20 9.18 9.11
CA PRO A 3 -4.98 9.26 10.34
C PRO A 3 -5.79 10.56 10.48
N GLU A 4 -5.24 11.69 10.03
CA GLU A 4 -5.91 13.00 10.04
C GLU A 4 -7.11 13.11 9.09
N GLU A 5 -7.16 12.29 8.03
CA GLU A 5 -8.30 12.22 7.12
C GLU A 5 -9.43 11.37 7.71
N GLU A 6 -9.09 10.30 8.42
CA GLU A 6 -10.05 9.45 9.15
C GLU A 6 -10.78 10.24 10.23
N ASP A 7 -10.05 11.02 11.04
CA ASP A 7 -10.65 11.80 12.12
C ASP A 7 -11.60 12.89 11.60
N LYS A 8 -11.25 13.54 10.47
CA LYS A 8 -12.15 14.49 9.80
C LYS A 8 -13.45 13.83 9.34
N ILE A 9 -13.36 12.65 8.73
CA ILE A 9 -14.52 11.89 8.25
C ILE A 9 -15.38 11.42 9.42
N LEU A 10 -14.77 10.89 10.48
CA LEU A 10 -15.49 10.46 11.68
C LEU A 10 -16.21 11.61 12.39
N ARG A 11 -15.59 12.80 12.48
CA ARG A 11 -16.26 14.00 13.01
C ARG A 11 -17.48 14.40 12.17
N GLN A 12 -17.38 14.33 10.85
CA GLN A 12 -18.50 14.64 9.96
C GLN A 12 -19.62 13.61 10.07
N VAL A 13 -19.29 12.31 10.12
CA VAL A 13 -20.25 11.21 10.32
C VAL A 13 -21.00 11.36 11.64
N ARG A 14 -20.28 11.68 12.73
CA ARG A 14 -20.88 11.96 14.05
C ARG A 14 -21.86 13.14 14.00
N ARG A 15 -21.54 14.22 13.26
CA ARG A 15 -22.44 15.38 13.07
C ARG A 15 -23.67 15.04 12.25
N MET A 16 -23.52 14.21 11.22
CA MET A 16 -24.59 13.86 10.29
C MET A 16 -25.42 12.64 10.73
N LYS A 17 -25.07 11.98 11.85
CA LYS A 17 -25.64 10.69 12.31
C LYS A 17 -25.69 9.63 11.19
N GLY A 18 -24.72 9.69 10.27
CA GLY A 18 -24.62 8.76 9.16
C GLY A 18 -23.92 7.45 9.56
N PRO A 19 -23.99 6.41 8.72
CA PRO A 19 -23.17 5.21 8.90
C PRO A 19 -21.68 5.55 8.70
N ILE A 20 -20.81 4.86 9.43
CA ILE A 20 -19.36 4.96 9.23
C ILE A 20 -19.04 4.37 7.86
N PRO A 21 -18.29 5.09 6.99
CA PRO A 21 -17.90 4.56 5.69
C PRO A 21 -17.15 3.23 5.81
N ASP A 22 -17.45 2.29 4.91
CA ASP A 22 -16.86 0.94 4.89
C ASP A 22 -15.32 0.93 4.91
N LYS A 23 -14.69 1.96 4.33
CA LYS A 23 -13.23 2.10 4.31
C LYS A 23 -12.61 2.30 5.71
N ILE A 24 -13.38 2.83 6.65
CA ILE A 24 -12.97 3.03 8.04
C ILE A 24 -13.48 1.84 8.87
N ALA A 25 -14.72 1.41 8.66
CA ALA A 25 -15.32 0.30 9.41
C ALA A 25 -14.62 -1.04 9.17
N ASN A 26 -14.20 -1.33 7.94
CA ASN A 26 -13.52 -2.59 7.56
C ASN A 26 -11.99 -2.44 7.49
N LYS A 27 -11.42 -1.42 8.16
CA LYS A 27 -9.97 -1.24 8.17
C LYS A 27 -9.32 -2.41 8.93
N PRO A 28 -8.38 -3.14 8.31
CA PRO A 28 -7.73 -4.25 8.98
C PRO A 28 -6.83 -3.75 10.13
N HIS A 29 -6.87 -4.44 11.26
CA HIS A 29 -5.91 -4.25 12.34
C HIS A 29 -4.68 -5.11 12.08
N LEU A 30 -3.51 -4.48 12.01
CA LEU A 30 -2.24 -5.19 11.88
C LEU A 30 -1.81 -5.72 13.25
N GLY A 31 -1.39 -6.97 13.29
CA GLY A 31 -0.80 -7.57 14.49
C GLY A 31 0.49 -6.87 14.90
N ILE A 32 0.85 -6.99 16.18
CA ILE A 32 2.14 -6.50 16.71
C ILE A 32 3.27 -7.15 15.92
N GLY A 33 4.21 -6.35 15.42
CA GLY A 33 5.31 -6.79 14.53
C GLY A 33 5.02 -6.63 13.03
N LEU A 34 3.76 -6.66 12.59
CA LEU A 34 3.41 -6.46 11.17
C LEU A 34 3.54 -5.00 10.70
N TYR A 35 3.45 -4.06 11.64
CA TYR A 35 3.65 -2.64 11.36
C TYR A 35 5.01 -2.36 10.75
N PHE A 36 6.06 -3.05 11.21
CA PHE A 36 7.41 -2.86 10.68
C PHE A 36 7.47 -3.16 9.16
N TYR A 37 6.92 -4.28 8.72
CA TYR A 37 6.90 -4.63 7.29
C TYR A 37 6.01 -3.69 6.47
N TYR A 38 4.90 -3.24 7.06
CA TYR A 38 4.00 -2.28 6.42
C TYR A 38 4.70 -0.94 6.19
N ASP A 39 5.35 -0.39 7.21
CA ASP A 39 6.06 0.88 7.12
C ASP A 39 7.28 0.77 6.18
N SER A 40 8.04 -0.32 6.32
CA SER A 40 9.17 -0.63 5.42
C SER A 40 8.76 -0.68 3.95
N PHE A 41 7.56 -1.20 3.64
CA PHE A 41 7.04 -1.22 2.28
C PHE A 41 6.85 0.20 1.69
N PHE A 42 6.37 1.16 2.49
CA PHE A 42 6.23 2.54 2.03
C PHE A 42 7.57 3.23 1.84
N GLU A 43 8.53 2.99 2.75
CA GLU A 43 9.89 3.51 2.62
C GLU A 43 10.59 2.95 1.38
N LEU A 44 10.62 1.63 1.22
CA LEU A 44 11.20 0.96 0.04
C LEU A 44 10.48 1.34 -1.26
N GLY A 45 9.20 1.72 -1.17
CA GLY A 45 8.41 2.20 -2.29
C GLY A 45 8.97 3.45 -2.96
N THR A 46 9.81 4.25 -2.28
CA THR A 46 10.42 5.45 -2.86
C THR A 46 11.48 5.14 -3.90
N ASP A 47 12.13 3.97 -3.79
CA ASP A 47 13.18 3.51 -4.72
C ASP A 47 12.60 2.84 -5.97
N ARG A 48 11.27 2.71 -6.04
CA ARG A 48 10.60 1.98 -7.10
C ARG A 48 10.69 2.76 -8.42
N THR A 49 11.09 2.06 -9.49
CA THR A 49 11.11 2.66 -10.82
C THR A 49 9.69 3.01 -11.27
N VAL A 50 9.47 4.28 -11.61
CA VAL A 50 8.20 4.78 -12.13
C VAL A 50 8.36 5.08 -13.62
N ASN A 51 7.94 4.14 -14.47
CA ASN A 51 7.82 4.34 -15.92
C ASN A 51 6.32 4.35 -16.31
N ASN A 52 5.96 3.75 -17.45
CA ASN A 52 4.57 3.64 -17.92
C ASN A 52 3.69 2.71 -17.04
N SER A 53 4.30 1.97 -16.12
CA SER A 53 3.66 1.11 -15.13
C SER A 53 4.43 1.16 -13.81
N ILE A 54 3.76 0.74 -12.73
CA ILE A 54 4.39 0.59 -11.42
C ILE A 54 5.23 -0.69 -11.46
N GLY A 55 6.55 -0.54 -11.35
CA GLY A 55 7.49 -1.67 -11.26
C GLY A 55 7.49 -2.32 -9.87
N GLN A 56 8.22 -3.43 -9.75
CA GLN A 56 8.53 -4.04 -8.45
C GLN A 56 9.54 -3.19 -7.68
N ILE A 57 9.54 -3.32 -6.36
CA ILE A 57 10.62 -2.79 -5.52
C ILE A 57 11.92 -3.50 -5.90
N PRO A 58 13.02 -2.78 -6.17
CA PRO A 58 14.29 -3.39 -6.53
C PRO A 58 14.80 -4.34 -5.44
N TYR A 59 15.20 -5.54 -5.83
CA TYR A 59 15.76 -6.54 -4.90
C TYR A 59 16.97 -6.00 -4.13
N SER A 60 17.82 -5.21 -4.79
CA SER A 60 18.98 -4.56 -4.18
C SER A 60 18.58 -3.57 -3.07
N SER A 61 17.50 -2.81 -3.24
CA SER A 61 17.00 -1.90 -2.21
C SER A 61 16.53 -2.67 -0.97
N ILE A 62 15.81 -3.79 -1.17
CA ILE A 62 15.39 -4.67 -0.07
C ILE A 62 16.61 -5.22 0.68
N LEU A 63 17.61 -5.75 -0.03
CA LEU A 63 18.82 -6.27 0.61
C LEU A 63 19.62 -5.18 1.35
N MET A 64 19.69 -3.97 0.79
CA MET A 64 20.37 -2.85 1.45
C MET A 64 19.64 -2.43 2.73
N TYR A 65 18.31 -2.49 2.72
CA TYR A 65 17.47 -2.27 3.90
C TYR A 65 17.74 -3.33 4.97
N CYS A 66 17.69 -4.62 4.63
CA CYS A 66 18.04 -5.71 5.57
C CYS A 66 19.44 -5.53 6.16
N LYS A 67 20.42 -5.14 5.33
CA LYS A 67 21.78 -4.86 5.78
C LYS A 67 21.85 -3.69 6.76
N TYR A 68 21.10 -2.61 6.51
CA TYR A 68 21.04 -1.45 7.40
C TYR A 68 20.47 -1.82 8.78
N TYR A 69 19.42 -2.64 8.81
CA TYR A 69 18.84 -3.16 10.06
C TYR A 69 19.62 -4.33 10.69
N LYS A 70 20.72 -4.75 10.06
CA LYS A 70 21.61 -5.85 10.51
C LYS A 70 20.87 -7.18 10.66
N PHE A 71 19.93 -7.45 9.76
CA PHE A 71 19.23 -8.71 9.74
C PHE A 71 20.18 -9.87 9.48
N ASP A 72 19.94 -10.98 10.15
CA ASP A 72 20.58 -12.24 9.82
C ASP A 72 19.97 -12.88 8.55
N TYR A 73 20.40 -14.10 8.23
CA TYR A 73 19.94 -14.79 7.03
C TYR A 73 18.44 -15.13 7.08
N GLU A 74 17.95 -15.59 8.22
CA GLU A 74 16.54 -16.01 8.38
C GLU A 74 15.64 -14.77 8.35
N GLU A 75 16.00 -13.73 9.11
CA GLU A 75 15.30 -12.44 9.13
C GLU A 75 15.25 -11.79 7.74
N THR A 76 16.38 -11.84 7.01
CA THR A 76 16.46 -11.33 5.63
C THR A 76 15.54 -12.11 4.70
N SER A 77 15.52 -13.45 4.81
CA SER A 77 14.66 -14.31 4.00
C SER A 77 13.18 -14.00 4.23
N ASP A 78 12.77 -13.88 5.50
CA ASP A 78 11.39 -13.58 5.88
C ASP A 78 10.97 -12.18 5.44
N PHE A 79 11.82 -11.18 5.66
CA PHE A 79 11.56 -9.81 5.23
C PHE A 79 11.41 -9.74 3.71
N LEU A 80 12.28 -10.40 2.96
CA LEU A 80 12.22 -10.42 1.52
C LEU A 80 10.92 -11.07 1.01
N TYR A 81 10.51 -12.18 1.63
CA TYR A 81 9.26 -12.85 1.31
C TYR A 81 8.06 -11.94 1.55
N LEU A 82 7.96 -11.35 2.74
CA LEU A 82 6.83 -10.52 3.16
C LEU A 82 6.73 -9.26 2.30
N ILE A 83 7.83 -8.52 2.10
CA ILE A 83 7.84 -7.31 1.26
C ILE A 83 7.44 -7.64 -0.18
N ARG A 84 7.91 -8.76 -0.75
CA ARG A 84 7.52 -9.16 -2.11
C ARG A 84 6.04 -9.51 -2.22
N LYS A 85 5.46 -10.14 -1.19
CA LYS A 85 4.02 -10.44 -1.15
C LYS A 85 3.18 -9.17 -1.08
N ILE A 86 3.55 -8.24 -0.22
CA ILE A 86 2.90 -6.93 -0.11
C ILE A 86 3.02 -6.18 -1.46
N ASP A 87 4.22 -6.19 -2.06
CA ASP A 87 4.49 -5.53 -3.32
C ASP A 87 3.65 -6.07 -4.47
N SER A 88 3.60 -7.40 -4.60
CA SER A 88 2.82 -8.06 -5.64
C SER A 88 1.33 -7.72 -5.54
N ALA A 89 0.78 -7.74 -4.32
CA ALA A 89 -0.61 -7.38 -4.08
C ALA A 89 -0.89 -5.90 -4.41
N TYR A 90 0.05 -5.00 -4.11
CA TYR A 90 -0.07 -3.59 -4.44
C TYR A 90 -0.05 -3.35 -5.96
N ILE A 91 0.86 -4.00 -6.69
CA ILE A 91 0.94 -3.90 -8.15
C ILE A 91 -0.36 -4.40 -8.80
N GLU A 92 -0.88 -5.54 -8.35
CA GLU A 92 -2.15 -6.08 -8.84
C GLU A 92 -3.32 -5.11 -8.61
N TYR A 93 -3.43 -4.58 -7.38
CA TYR A 93 -4.44 -3.58 -7.04
C TYR A 93 -4.35 -2.34 -7.94
N MET A 94 -3.14 -1.80 -8.14
CA MET A 94 -2.93 -0.61 -8.96
C MET A 94 -3.17 -0.87 -10.46
N SER A 95 -2.84 -2.06 -10.96
CA SER A 95 -3.16 -2.46 -12.34
C SER A 95 -4.67 -2.44 -12.57
N LYS A 96 -5.44 -3.12 -11.71
CA LYS A 96 -6.91 -3.14 -11.78
C LYS A 96 -7.50 -1.74 -11.69
N LYS A 97 -6.99 -0.92 -10.77
CA LYS A 97 -7.43 0.48 -10.62
C LYS A 97 -7.16 1.31 -11.88
N ASN A 98 -6.00 1.13 -12.50
CA ASN A 98 -5.65 1.82 -13.75
C ASN A 98 -6.54 1.38 -14.91
N GLU A 99 -6.87 0.10 -15.04
CA GLU A 99 -7.80 -0.43 -16.04
C GLU A 99 -9.20 0.18 -15.89
N LEU A 100 -9.76 0.20 -14.67
CA LEU A 100 -11.05 0.82 -14.38
C LEU A 100 -11.08 2.30 -14.75
N SER A 101 -10.02 3.05 -14.42
CA SER A 101 -9.91 4.47 -14.78
C SER A 101 -9.78 4.72 -16.29
N ARG A 102 -9.19 3.77 -17.04
CA ARG A 102 -9.10 3.84 -18.50
C ARG A 102 -10.45 3.52 -19.15
N ALA A 103 -11.19 2.56 -18.59
CA ALA A 103 -12.53 2.19 -19.06
C ALA A 103 -13.52 3.37 -18.92
N SER A 104 -13.55 4.05 -17.77
CA SER A 104 -14.44 5.21 -17.55
C SER A 104 -14.15 6.38 -18.49
N LYS A 105 -12.86 6.66 -18.77
CA LYS A 105 -12.44 7.70 -19.72
C LYS A 105 -12.85 7.40 -21.16
N LYS A 106 -12.86 6.12 -21.58
CA LYS A 106 -13.31 5.72 -22.93
C LYS A 106 -14.81 5.93 -23.11
N THR A 107 -15.62 5.69 -22.08
CA THR A 107 -17.07 5.89 -22.13
C THR A 107 -17.44 7.37 -22.23
N THR A 108 -16.69 8.24 -21.54
CA THR A 108 -16.97 9.69 -21.52
C THR A 108 -16.55 10.42 -22.80
N LYS A 109 -15.58 9.87 -23.56
CA LYS A 109 -15.07 10.48 -24.81
C LYS A 109 -15.87 10.06 -26.06
N LYS A 110 -16.90 9.24 -25.92
CA LYS A 110 -17.73 8.70 -27.01
C LYS A 110 -19.15 9.30 -27.04
N SER A 111 -19.37 10.40 -26.30
CA SER A 111 -20.60 11.22 -26.33
C SER A 111 -20.29 12.63 -26.77
#